data_AF-A0A1E4NAL7-F1
#
_entry.id   AF-A0A1E4NAL7-F1
#
_cell.length_a   1.000
_cell.length_b   1.000
_cell.length_c   1.000
_cell.angle_alpha   90.00
_cell.angle_beta   90.00
_cell.angle_gamma   90.00
#
_symmetry.space_group_name_H-M   'P 1'
#
loop_
_entity.id
_entity.type
_entity.pdbx_description
1 polymer ?
#
loop_
_entity_poly.entity_id
_entity_poly.type
_entity_poly.pdbx_seq_one_letter_code
_entity_poly.pdbx_strand_id
1 'polypeptide(L)'
;MKSSRKGIRFGKYWRAGVAFAAVSALAAVLAVGGTGSDETGDRMVAGWGGEATAALAQHASALSPIGLVNACGLGASSCFKCHNGKRAEAPKTDAATAPWHAQHAKVNNSCVGCHSGNPRMMKQDMAHKNLLAKPLGSAEACGGCHKADLAKVQGVYQAISGGK
;
A
#
# COMPACT_ATOMS: atom_id res chain seq x y z
N MET A 1 -65.14 -12.17 -34.15
CA MET A 1 -63.69 -12.33 -34.39
C MET A 1 -62.92 -11.77 -33.19
N LYS A 2 -62.18 -12.60 -32.44
CA LYS A 2 -61.30 -12.13 -31.35
C LYS A 2 -60.00 -12.92 -31.41
N SER A 3 -58.96 -12.28 -31.94
CA SER A 3 -57.62 -12.85 -32.11
C SER A 3 -56.76 -12.68 -30.86
N SER A 4 -55.90 -13.66 -30.64
CA SER A 4 -55.15 -14.00 -29.43
C SER A 4 -53.88 -13.15 -29.24
N ARG A 5 -53.71 -12.53 -28.06
CA ARG A 5 -52.43 -11.91 -27.61
C ARG A 5 -51.81 -12.76 -26.49
N LYS A 6 -51.09 -13.83 -26.82
CA LYS A 6 -50.33 -14.64 -25.82
C LYS A 6 -48.82 -14.74 -26.06
N GLY A 7 -48.25 -14.11 -27.09
CA GLY A 7 -46.84 -14.34 -27.48
C GLY A 7 -45.76 -13.49 -26.80
N ILE A 8 -46.08 -12.41 -26.08
CA ILE A 8 -45.06 -11.38 -25.75
C ILE A 8 -44.41 -11.56 -24.35
N ARG A 9 -44.98 -12.38 -23.47
CA ARG A 9 -44.52 -12.46 -22.06
C ARG A 9 -43.35 -13.41 -21.81
N PHE A 10 -43.06 -14.36 -22.70
CA PHE A 10 -42.01 -15.37 -22.47
C PHE A 10 -40.58 -14.86 -22.68
N GLY A 11 -40.35 -13.88 -23.57
CA GLY A 11 -38.99 -13.42 -23.90
C GLY A 11 -38.33 -12.51 -22.85
N LYS A 12 -39.09 -11.87 -21.96
CA LYS A 12 -38.55 -10.96 -20.93
C LYS A 12 -37.92 -11.71 -19.75
N TYR A 13 -38.52 -12.83 -19.33
CA TYR A 13 -38.01 -13.61 -18.20
C TYR A 13 -36.74 -14.39 -18.55
N TRP A 14 -36.57 -14.78 -19.82
CA TRP A 14 -35.38 -15.48 -20.28
C TRP A 14 -34.14 -14.58 -20.31
N ARG A 15 -34.29 -13.31 -20.69
CA ARG A 15 -33.18 -12.33 -20.68
C ARG A 15 -32.75 -11.94 -19.27
N ALA A 16 -33.68 -11.91 -18.31
CA ALA A 16 -33.36 -11.67 -16.90
C ALA A 16 -32.62 -12.85 -16.26
N GLY A 17 -32.98 -14.09 -16.61
CA GLY A 17 -32.30 -15.30 -16.11
C GLY A 17 -30.85 -15.42 -16.58
N VAL A 18 -30.55 -15.09 -17.84
CA VAL A 18 -29.19 -15.12 -18.38
C VAL A 18 -28.29 -14.06 -17.74
N ALA A 19 -28.83 -12.86 -17.47
CA ALA A 19 -28.08 -11.80 -16.78
C ALA A 19 -27.75 -12.16 -15.33
N PHE A 20 -28.67 -12.82 -14.62
CA PHE A 20 -28.43 -13.29 -13.25
C PHE A 20 -27.37 -14.40 -13.19
N ALA A 21 -27.42 -15.36 -14.12
CA ALA A 21 -26.43 -16.45 -14.19
C ALA A 21 -25.00 -15.95 -14.44
N ALA A 22 -24.83 -14.92 -15.28
CA ALA A 22 -23.53 -14.33 -15.56
C ALA A 22 -22.91 -13.63 -14.33
N VAL A 23 -23.74 -12.92 -13.53
CA VAL A 23 -23.28 -12.24 -12.32
C VAL A 23 -22.95 -13.25 -11.21
N SER A 24 -23.72 -14.32 -11.08
CA SER A 24 -23.45 -15.39 -10.10
C SER A 24 -22.17 -16.18 -10.42
N ALA A 25 -21.89 -16.43 -11.70
CA ALA A 25 -20.66 -17.09 -12.12
C ALA A 25 -19.41 -16.25 -11.80
N LEU A 26 -19.49 -14.92 -11.97
CA LEU A 26 -18.39 -14.01 -11.66
C LEU A 26 -18.11 -13.92 -10.15
N ALA A 27 -19.16 -13.94 -9.32
CA ALA A 27 -19.03 -13.94 -7.86
C ALA A 27 -18.40 -15.25 -7.33
N ALA A 28 -18.71 -16.39 -7.95
CA ALA A 28 -18.13 -17.68 -7.57
C ALA A 28 -16.62 -17.77 -7.88
N VAL A 29 -16.18 -17.21 -9.01
CA VAL A 29 -14.75 -17.15 -9.38
C VAL A 29 -13.94 -16.28 -8.41
N LEU A 30 -14.53 -15.18 -7.92
CA LEU A 30 -13.88 -14.30 -6.94
C LEU A 30 -13.82 -14.90 -5.52
N ALA A 31 -14.76 -15.77 -5.16
CA ALA A 31 -14.80 -16.40 -3.84
C ALA A 31 -13.83 -17.58 -3.69
N VAL A 32 -13.54 -18.32 -4.79
CA VAL A 32 -12.63 -19.47 -4.77
C VAL A 32 -11.15 -19.07 -4.73
N GLY A 33 -10.80 -17.83 -5.12
CA GLY A 33 -9.43 -17.31 -5.04
C GLY A 33 -8.97 -16.89 -3.64
N GLY A 34 -9.85 -16.95 -2.63
CA GLY A 34 -9.64 -16.35 -1.30
C GLY A 34 -9.25 -17.30 -0.17
N THR A 35 -9.13 -18.61 -0.41
CA THR A 35 -8.85 -19.58 0.66
C THR A 35 -7.58 -20.38 0.37
N GLY A 36 -6.44 -19.83 0.76
CA GLY A 36 -5.13 -20.50 0.75
C GLY A 36 -4.22 -19.81 1.74
N SER A 37 -4.05 -20.47 2.88
CA SER A 37 -3.33 -20.07 4.09
C SER A 37 -1.84 -19.77 3.89
N ASP A 38 -1.35 -18.97 4.83
CA ASP A 38 0.01 -18.81 5.37
C ASP A 38 1.08 -19.82 4.92
N GLU A 39 2.31 -19.30 4.83
CA GLU A 39 3.57 -19.91 4.37
C GLU A 39 3.84 -19.73 2.87
N THR A 40 4.60 -18.68 2.51
CA THR A 40 5.70 -18.69 1.51
C THR A 40 6.15 -17.24 1.24
N GLY A 41 6.67 -16.56 2.26
CA GLY A 41 7.27 -15.22 2.09
C GLY A 41 8.65 -15.24 1.42
N ASP A 42 9.29 -16.40 1.31
CA ASP A 42 10.73 -16.49 1.04
C ASP A 42 11.11 -17.23 -0.26
N ARG A 43 10.15 -17.57 -1.14
CA ARG A 43 10.44 -18.22 -2.45
C ARG A 43 10.01 -17.42 -3.68
N MET A 44 9.64 -16.15 -3.53
CA MET A 44 9.06 -15.34 -4.62
C MET A 44 10.09 -14.58 -5.48
N VAL A 45 11.36 -15.01 -5.53
CA VAL A 45 12.38 -14.37 -6.41
C VAL A 45 12.95 -15.33 -7.47
N ALA A 46 12.61 -16.61 -7.47
CA ALA A 46 13.14 -17.57 -8.47
C ALA A 46 12.09 -18.60 -8.94
N GLY A 47 10.87 -18.16 -9.23
CA GLY A 47 9.79 -19.04 -9.72
C GLY A 47 9.33 -18.69 -11.14
N TRP A 48 9.00 -19.73 -11.92
CA TRP A 48 8.33 -19.60 -13.22
C TRP A 48 6.98 -18.91 -13.01
N GLY A 49 6.90 -17.62 -13.37
CA GLY A 49 5.72 -16.79 -13.13
C GLY A 49 6.01 -15.39 -12.55
N GLY A 50 7.24 -15.10 -12.13
CA GLY A 50 7.62 -13.75 -11.65
C GLY A 50 7.43 -12.65 -12.70
N GLU A 51 7.64 -12.98 -13.97
CA GLU A 51 7.39 -12.06 -15.09
C GLU A 51 5.89 -11.83 -15.33
N ALA A 52 5.06 -12.86 -15.13
CA ALA A 52 3.61 -12.76 -15.30
C ALA A 52 2.98 -11.89 -14.20
N THR A 53 3.45 -12.01 -12.94
CA THR A 53 2.98 -11.15 -11.84
C THR A 53 3.48 -9.71 -11.97
N ALA A 54 4.72 -9.51 -12.46
CA ALA A 54 5.23 -8.18 -12.78
C ALA A 54 4.45 -7.51 -13.93
N ALA A 55 4.13 -8.26 -14.99
CA ALA A 55 3.30 -7.78 -16.10
C ALA A 55 1.89 -7.42 -15.62
N LEU A 56 1.29 -8.26 -14.77
CA LEU A 56 -0.04 -7.99 -14.20
C LEU A 56 -0.05 -6.73 -13.33
N ALA A 57 0.99 -6.51 -12.51
CA ALA A 57 1.13 -5.28 -11.72
C ALA A 57 1.28 -4.03 -12.61
N GLN A 58 2.02 -4.11 -13.72
CA GLN A 58 2.15 -3.02 -14.69
C GLN A 58 0.86 -2.71 -15.44
N HIS A 59 0.03 -3.73 -15.72
CA HIS A 59 -1.23 -3.53 -16.44
C HIS A 59 -2.36 -3.11 -15.50
N ALA A 60 -2.33 -3.57 -14.24
CA ALA A 60 -3.24 -3.14 -13.19
C ALA A 60 -3.08 -1.65 -12.86
N SER A 61 -1.87 -1.08 -12.93
CA SER A 61 -1.66 0.36 -12.74
C SER A 61 -2.22 1.22 -13.88
N ALA A 62 -2.26 0.68 -15.11
CA ALA A 62 -2.78 1.38 -16.28
C ALA A 62 -4.32 1.37 -16.36
N LEU A 63 -4.95 0.30 -15.85
CA LEU A 63 -6.41 0.10 -15.94
C LEU A 63 -7.16 0.47 -14.66
N SER A 64 -6.47 0.60 -13.53
CA SER A 64 -7.12 0.95 -12.27
C SER A 64 -7.48 2.44 -12.24
N PRO A 65 -8.75 2.81 -12.01
CA PRO A 65 -9.15 4.21 -11.80
C PRO A 65 -8.59 4.79 -10.48
N ILE A 66 -7.99 3.93 -9.65
CA ILE A 66 -7.26 4.30 -8.44
C ILE A 66 -5.80 3.92 -8.67
N GLY A 67 -4.89 4.89 -8.72
CA GLY A 67 -3.46 4.57 -8.87
C GLY A 67 -3.03 3.52 -7.83
N LEU A 68 -2.21 2.55 -8.24
CA LEU A 68 -1.67 1.54 -7.31
C LEU A 68 -0.94 2.26 -6.18
N VAL A 69 -1.66 2.53 -5.09
CA VAL A 69 -1.07 2.97 -3.85
C VAL A 69 -0.20 1.83 -3.38
N ASN A 70 1.07 2.12 -3.12
CA ASN A 70 1.98 1.12 -2.59
C ASN A 70 1.40 0.68 -1.24
N ALA A 71 0.73 -0.47 -1.21
CA ALA A 71 0.17 -1.02 0.04
C ALA A 71 1.30 -1.38 1.03
N CYS A 72 2.53 -1.39 0.53
CA CYS A 72 3.77 -1.67 1.24
C CYS A 72 4.75 -0.48 1.09
N GLY A 73 5.75 -0.41 1.98
CA GLY A 73 6.79 0.62 1.98
C GLY A 73 6.31 2.04 2.35
N LEU A 74 7.00 3.04 1.81
CA LEU A 74 6.71 4.47 2.03
C LEU A 74 5.31 4.90 1.56
N GLY A 75 4.75 4.25 0.53
CA GLY A 75 3.47 4.66 -0.08
C GLY A 75 2.22 4.28 0.72
N ALA A 76 2.36 3.50 1.79
CA ALA A 76 1.24 3.07 2.63
C ALA A 76 0.74 4.16 3.60
N SER A 77 1.46 5.27 3.72
CA SER A 77 1.16 6.34 4.69
C SER A 77 0.40 7.52 4.08
N SER A 78 -0.57 8.09 4.83
CA SER A 78 -1.21 9.36 4.49
C SER A 78 -0.25 10.56 4.47
N CYS A 79 0.95 10.43 5.06
CA CYS A 79 1.93 11.52 5.19
C CYS A 79 2.27 12.17 3.85
N PHE A 80 2.47 11.37 2.78
CA PHE A 80 2.83 11.88 1.45
C PHE A 80 1.73 12.72 0.78
N LYS A 81 0.48 12.65 1.25
CA LYS A 81 -0.59 13.52 0.74
C LYS A 81 -0.34 14.99 1.10
N CYS A 82 0.42 15.26 2.16
CA CYS A 82 0.85 16.60 2.56
C CYS A 82 2.35 16.83 2.29
N HIS A 83 3.21 15.88 2.66
CA HIS A 83 4.67 15.97 2.48
C HIS A 83 5.12 15.59 1.06
N ASN A 84 4.67 16.38 0.08
CA ASN A 84 4.94 16.21 -1.35
C ASN A 84 5.73 17.38 -1.96
N GLY A 85 6.22 18.30 -1.14
CA GLY A 85 6.93 19.51 -1.56
C GLY A 85 6.01 20.67 -1.97
N LYS A 86 4.69 20.47 -2.05
CA LYS A 86 3.71 21.53 -2.36
C LYS A 86 2.96 22.01 -1.13
N ARG A 87 2.43 21.09 -0.32
CA ARG A 87 1.66 21.43 0.90
C ARG A 87 2.54 21.49 2.15
N ALA A 88 3.55 20.64 2.20
CA ALA A 88 4.62 20.62 3.19
C ALA A 88 5.89 20.10 2.52
N GLU A 89 7.05 20.34 3.14
CA GLU A 89 8.35 19.87 2.64
C GLU A 89 8.32 18.34 2.40
N ALA A 90 8.82 17.91 1.25
CA ALA A 90 8.98 16.49 0.96
C ALA A 90 10.14 15.91 1.79
N PRO A 91 10.10 14.62 2.15
CA PRO A 91 11.23 13.97 2.79
C PRO A 91 12.49 14.09 1.93
N LYS A 92 13.61 14.46 2.54
CA LYS A 92 14.91 14.53 1.84
C LYS A 92 15.38 13.12 1.47
N THR A 93 15.72 12.88 0.21
CA THR A 93 16.12 11.55 -0.29
C THR A 93 17.54 11.50 -0.83
N ASP A 94 18.30 12.60 -0.71
CA ASP A 94 19.69 12.65 -1.16
C ASP A 94 20.54 11.65 -0.37
N ALA A 95 21.24 10.75 -1.07
CA ALA A 95 21.97 9.66 -0.41
C ALA A 95 23.20 10.13 0.37
N ALA A 96 23.77 11.29 0.03
CA ALA A 96 24.97 11.82 0.68
C ALA A 96 24.63 12.57 1.98
N THR A 97 23.53 13.31 1.99
CA THR A 97 23.16 14.22 3.09
C THR A 97 21.94 13.74 3.88
N ALA A 98 21.13 12.85 3.31
CA ALA A 98 19.91 12.32 3.92
C ALA A 98 19.65 10.83 3.56
N PRO A 99 20.61 9.92 3.83
CA PRO A 99 20.52 8.51 3.39
C PRO A 99 19.36 7.72 4.00
N TRP A 100 18.82 8.15 5.15
CA TRP A 100 17.82 7.44 5.94
C TRP A 100 16.55 7.08 5.15
N HIS A 101 15.97 8.01 4.39
CA HIS A 101 14.76 7.73 3.62
C HIS A 101 15.00 6.75 2.47
N ALA A 102 16.17 6.82 1.83
CA ALA A 102 16.55 5.88 0.77
C ALA A 102 16.78 4.46 1.33
N GLN A 103 17.48 4.36 2.47
CA GLN A 103 17.79 3.09 3.13
C GLN A 103 16.54 2.40 3.72
N HIS A 104 15.50 3.16 4.07
CA HIS A 104 14.25 2.63 4.62
C HIS A 104 13.07 2.70 3.65
N ALA A 105 13.33 2.92 2.36
CA ALA A 105 12.26 3.08 1.35
C ALA A 105 11.36 1.84 1.22
N LYS A 106 11.94 0.66 1.45
CA LYS A 106 11.27 -0.64 1.38
C LYS A 106 10.69 -1.11 2.71
N VAL A 107 10.96 -0.42 3.81
CA VAL A 107 10.41 -0.77 5.13
C VAL A 107 8.96 -0.31 5.19
N ASN A 108 8.05 -1.24 5.47
CA ASN A 108 6.62 -0.95 5.58
C ASN A 108 6.38 0.06 6.70
N ASN A 109 5.57 1.09 6.41
CA ASN A 109 5.23 2.13 7.38
C ASN A 109 6.47 2.87 7.95
N SER A 110 7.57 2.97 7.20
CA SER A 110 8.82 3.58 7.69
C SER A 110 8.67 5.02 8.17
N CYS A 111 7.73 5.79 7.59
CA CYS A 111 7.42 7.14 8.08
C CYS A 111 7.06 7.12 9.57
N VAL A 112 6.13 6.26 9.98
CA VAL A 112 5.67 6.19 11.38
C VAL A 112 6.59 5.33 12.25
N GLY A 113 7.36 4.42 11.65
CA GLY A 113 8.43 3.71 12.36
C GLY A 113 9.45 4.68 12.97
N CYS A 114 9.85 5.71 12.21
CA CYS A 114 10.77 6.73 12.72
C CYS A 114 10.04 7.90 13.38
N HIS A 115 9.05 8.49 12.70
CA HIS A 115 8.42 9.73 13.16
C HIS A 115 7.22 9.52 14.09
N SER A 116 6.75 8.30 14.34
CA SER A 116 5.49 8.05 15.06
C SER A 116 4.29 8.73 14.38
N GLY A 117 3.26 9.13 15.14
CA GLY A 117 2.04 9.76 14.59
C GLY A 117 1.03 8.75 14.02
N ASN A 118 -0.02 9.27 13.39
CA ASN A 118 -1.12 8.47 12.85
C ASN A 118 -1.14 8.50 11.31
N PRO A 119 -0.73 7.41 10.63
CA PRO A 119 -0.58 7.37 9.16
C PRO A 119 -1.93 7.24 8.43
N ARG A 120 -3.04 7.15 9.17
CA ARG A 120 -4.39 7.00 8.61
C ARG A 120 -5.20 8.30 8.69
N MET A 121 -4.75 9.27 9.48
CA MET A 121 -5.45 10.53 9.67
C MET A 121 -5.00 11.57 8.65
N MET A 122 -5.94 12.43 8.25
CA MET A 122 -5.67 13.54 7.32
C MET A 122 -5.78 14.92 7.94
N LYS A 123 -6.38 15.00 9.12
CA LYS A 123 -6.38 16.21 9.93
C LYS A 123 -5.01 16.33 10.62
N GLN A 124 -4.32 17.46 10.42
CA GLN A 124 -2.92 17.63 10.81
C GLN A 124 -2.68 17.40 12.31
N ASP A 125 -3.50 17.99 13.18
CA ASP A 125 -3.44 17.83 14.63
C ASP A 125 -3.56 16.36 15.06
N MET A 126 -4.44 15.61 14.40
CA MET A 126 -4.65 14.18 14.68
C MET A 126 -3.55 13.31 14.09
N ALA A 127 -3.03 13.65 12.91
CA ALA A 127 -1.93 12.94 12.27
C ALA A 127 -0.61 13.13 13.02
N HIS A 128 -0.37 14.33 13.55
CA HIS A 128 0.87 14.70 14.24
C HIS A 128 0.82 14.44 15.75
N LYS A 129 -0.28 13.90 16.29
CA LYS A 129 -0.36 13.56 17.71
C LYS A 129 0.74 12.56 18.07
N ASN A 130 1.60 12.94 19.01
CA ASN A 130 2.78 12.19 19.45
C ASN A 130 3.82 11.92 18.33
N LEU A 131 3.90 12.81 17.33
CA LEU A 131 4.91 12.73 16.28
C LEU A 131 6.28 13.17 16.80
N LEU A 132 7.31 12.41 16.45
CA LEU A 132 8.72 12.76 16.59
C LEU A 132 9.16 13.56 15.35
N ALA A 133 9.24 14.88 15.49
CA ALA A 133 9.62 15.76 14.36
C ALA A 133 11.06 15.52 13.89
N LYS A 134 11.97 15.21 14.81
CA LYS A 134 13.38 14.93 14.56
C LYS A 134 13.74 13.56 15.13
N PRO A 135 13.46 12.46 14.40
CA PRO A 135 13.63 11.10 14.94
C PRO A 135 15.09 10.63 14.90
N LEU A 136 15.96 11.32 14.14
CA LEU A 136 17.35 10.92 13.95
C LEU A 136 18.09 10.89 15.28
N GLY A 137 18.73 9.76 15.56
CA GLY A 137 19.53 9.60 16.76
C GLY A 137 18.74 9.38 18.06
N SER A 138 17.43 9.13 17.99
CA SER A 138 16.63 8.74 19.16
C SER A 138 16.51 7.22 19.27
N ALA A 139 16.51 6.70 20.50
CA ALA A 139 16.27 5.27 20.74
C ALA A 139 14.81 4.91 20.38
N GLU A 140 13.89 5.86 20.52
CA GLU A 140 12.48 5.74 20.20
C GLU A 140 12.24 5.47 18.70
N ALA A 141 13.01 6.11 17.82
CA ALA A 141 12.88 5.91 16.37
C ALA A 141 13.58 4.64 15.86
N CYS A 142 14.67 4.22 16.52
CA CYS A 142 15.50 3.11 16.04
C CYS A 142 15.18 1.78 16.74
N GLY A 143 14.89 1.82 18.04
CA GLY A 143 14.84 0.65 18.93
C GLY A 143 13.69 -0.33 18.66
N GLY A 144 12.66 0.11 17.94
CA GLY A 144 11.58 -0.78 17.50
C GLY A 144 12.06 -1.87 16.53
N CYS A 145 12.99 -1.53 15.63
CA CYS A 145 13.50 -2.43 14.59
C CYS A 145 14.94 -2.88 14.85
N HIS A 146 15.77 -2.02 15.43
CA HIS A 146 17.20 -2.26 15.65
C HIS A 146 17.49 -2.61 17.12
N LYS A 147 17.01 -3.76 17.60
CA LYS A 147 17.21 -4.16 19.01
C LYS A 147 18.63 -4.62 19.31
N ALA A 148 19.23 -5.37 18.38
CA ALA A 148 20.55 -5.98 18.57
C ALA A 148 21.70 -5.03 18.19
N ASP A 149 21.43 -4.04 17.34
CA ASP A 149 22.43 -3.15 16.75
C ASP A 149 22.11 -1.66 16.96
N LEU A 150 21.23 -1.34 17.92
CA LEU A 150 20.75 0.03 18.21
C LEU A 150 21.87 1.05 18.26
N ALA A 151 22.88 0.79 19.10
CA ALA A 151 23.98 1.70 19.34
C ALA A 151 24.79 1.97 18.06
N LYS A 152 24.93 0.96 17.19
CA LYS A 152 25.64 1.07 15.92
C LYS A 152 24.86 1.95 14.94
N VAL A 153 23.58 1.66 14.70
CA VAL A 153 22.78 2.39 13.71
C VAL A 153 22.49 3.82 14.14
N GLN A 154 22.24 4.03 15.44
CA GLN A 154 21.99 5.35 16.01
C GLN A 154 23.23 6.25 15.86
N GLY A 155 24.42 5.72 16.15
CA GLY A 155 25.68 6.45 16.01
C GLY A 155 25.99 6.85 14.57
N VAL A 156 25.73 5.97 13.60
CA VAL A 156 25.94 6.27 12.17
C VAL A 156 25.10 7.47 11.73
N TYR A 157 23.80 7.50 12.07
CA TYR A 157 22.95 8.61 11.62
C TYR A 157 23.15 9.90 12.40
N GLN A 158 23.47 9.84 13.70
CA GLN A 158 23.83 11.04 14.48
C GLN A 158 25.04 11.77 13.89
N ALA A 159 26.04 11.03 13.40
CA ALA A 159 27.25 11.59 12.81
C ALA A 159 26.99 12.30 11.46
N ILE A 160 26.03 11.82 10.68
CA ILE A 160 25.70 12.36 9.34
C ILE A 160 24.81 13.60 9.45
N SER A 161 23.90 13.65 10.42
CA SER A 161 22.92 14.74 10.56
C SER A 161 23.45 16.01 11.23
N GLY A 162 24.74 16.08 11.57
CA GLY A 162 25.32 17.25 12.25
C GLY A 162 24.68 17.50 13.61
N GLY A 163 24.60 16.46 14.44
CA GLY A 163 23.82 16.45 15.67
C GLY A 163 23.95 17.68 16.56
N LYS A 164 22.89 18.50 16.59
CA LYS A 164 22.33 19.20 17.76
C LYS A 164 20.81 19.35 17.59
#